data_AF-A0A433I273-F1
#
_entry.id   AF-A0A433I273-F1
#
_cell.length_a   1.000
_cell.length_b   1.000
_cell.length_c   1.000
_cell.angle_alpha   90.00
_cell.angle_beta   90.00
_cell.angle_gamma   90.00
#
_symmetry.space_group_name_H-M   'P 1'
#
loop_
_entity.id
_entity.type
_entity.pdbx_description
1 polymer ?
#
loop_
_entity_poly.entity_id
_entity_poly.type
_entity_poly.pdbx_seq_one_letter_code
_entity_poly.pdbx_strand_id
1 'polypeptide(L)'
;MDIAKTVRAEFSLPYQVNVTVGGNGSVSSNPAGINGCTTNPETDPAKCSSGFNNGTLVTLTATPDSGYVFTDWQGTCSGQVSQTSPICRISVF
;
A
#
# COMPACT_ATOMS: atom_id res chain seq x y z
N MET A 1 -25.32 -21.42 39.31
CA MET A 1 -23.86 -21.57 39.22
C MET A 1 -23.40 -20.72 38.05
N ASP A 2 -22.89 -19.52 38.32
CA ASP A 2 -22.25 -18.70 37.30
C ASP A 2 -20.80 -19.14 37.15
N ILE A 3 -20.50 -19.80 36.03
CA ILE A 3 -19.12 -20.08 35.63
C ILE A 3 -18.50 -18.77 35.15
N ALA A 4 -17.35 -18.39 35.73
CA ALA A 4 -16.61 -17.22 35.28
C ALA A 4 -16.21 -17.38 33.81
N LYS A 5 -16.63 -16.45 32.96
CA LYS A 5 -16.21 -16.38 31.56
C LYS A 5 -15.08 -15.37 31.46
N THR A 6 -13.91 -15.80 30.99
CA THR A 6 -12.78 -14.90 30.76
C THR A 6 -12.80 -14.40 29.31
N VAL A 7 -12.67 -13.09 29.12
CA VAL A 7 -12.54 -12.45 27.81
C VAL A 7 -11.23 -11.67 27.79
N ARG A 8 -10.44 -11.80 26.73
CA ARG A 8 -9.19 -11.04 26.55
C ARG A 8 -9.29 -10.21 25.29
N ALA A 9 -8.91 -8.93 25.38
CA ALA A 9 -8.72 -8.05 24.24
C ALA A 9 -7.21 -7.89 24.02
N GLU A 10 -6.77 -8.07 22.78
CA GLU A 10 -5.37 -7.87 22.37
C GLU A 10 -5.32 -6.69 21.39
N PHE A 11 -4.36 -5.79 21.61
CA PHE A 11 -4.13 -4.63 20.75
C PHE A 11 -2.70 -4.74 20.22
N SER A 12 -2.55 -4.76 18.89
CA SER A 12 -1.25 -4.71 18.22
C SER A 12 -1.14 -3.41 17.44
N LEU A 13 0.09 -2.90 17.28
CA LEU A 13 0.34 -1.75 16.43
C LEU A 13 0.26 -2.18 14.96
N PRO A 14 -0.42 -1.42 14.09
CA PRO A 14 -0.41 -1.69 12.66
C PRO A 14 0.99 -1.43 12.09
N TYR A 15 1.37 -2.22 11.09
CA TYR A 15 2.59 -2.00 10.32
C TYR A 15 2.37 -0.90 9.31
N GLN A 16 3.26 0.07 9.31
CA GLN A 16 3.16 1.24 8.44
C GLN A 16 3.81 0.94 7.08
N VAL A 17 3.01 1.01 6.02
CA VAL A 17 3.48 0.93 4.63
C VAL A 17 3.57 2.35 4.08
N ASN A 18 4.75 2.72 3.59
CA ASN A 18 5.02 4.01 2.98
C ASN A 18 5.14 3.86 1.46
N VAL A 19 4.37 4.65 0.72
CA VAL A 19 4.39 4.72 -0.74
C VAL A 19 4.86 6.09 -1.15
N THR A 20 5.81 6.13 -2.07
CA THR A 20 6.25 7.37 -2.73
C THR A 20 5.99 7.21 -4.22
N VAL A 21 5.24 8.15 -4.79
CA VAL A 21 4.90 8.17 -6.22
C VAL A 21 5.73 9.26 -6.88
N GLY A 22 6.52 8.89 -7.89
CA GLY A 22 7.27 9.81 -8.74
C GLY A 22 6.67 9.88 -10.14
N GLY A 23 6.56 11.08 -10.71
CA GLY A 23 5.84 11.32 -11.96
C GLY A 23 4.32 11.32 -11.75
N ASN A 24 3.54 11.55 -12.82
CA ASN A 24 2.10 11.72 -12.68
C ASN A 24 1.33 10.39 -12.76
N GLY A 25 0.54 10.12 -11.74
CA GLY A 25 -0.27 8.91 -11.62
C GLY A 25 -0.80 8.72 -10.20
N SER A 26 -1.51 7.62 -9.99
CA SER A 26 -2.11 7.26 -8.71
C SER A 26 -1.68 5.87 -8.25
N VAL A 27 -1.54 5.68 -6.94
CA VAL A 27 -1.37 4.34 -6.34
C VAL A 27 -2.53 4.04 -5.40
N SER A 28 -3.10 2.84 -5.51
CA SER A 28 -4.12 2.31 -4.60
C SER A 28 -3.70 0.98 -3.99
N SER A 29 -4.24 0.63 -2.82
CA SER A 29 -4.00 -0.62 -2.12
C SER A 29 -5.27 -1.43 -1.92
N ASN A 30 -5.14 -2.76 -1.93
CA ASN A 30 -6.15 -3.69 -1.44
C ASN A 30 -5.50 -4.66 -0.43
N PRO A 31 -5.92 -4.69 0.85
CA PRO A 31 -7.07 -3.99 1.44
C PRO A 31 -6.96 -2.46 1.41
N ALA A 32 -8.10 -1.78 1.55
CA ALA A 32 -8.15 -0.33 1.54
C ALA A 32 -7.25 0.25 2.64
N GLY A 33 -6.40 1.19 2.26
CA GLY A 33 -5.47 1.85 3.17
C GLY A 33 -4.76 3.01 2.48
N ILE A 34 -4.31 2.79 1.25
CA ILE A 34 -3.82 3.81 0.34
C ILE A 34 -4.83 3.93 -0.79
N ASN A 35 -5.57 5.04 -0.85
CA ASN A 35 -6.63 5.25 -1.84
C ASN A 35 -6.30 6.49 -2.68
N GLY A 36 -5.59 6.29 -3.79
CA GLY A 36 -5.29 7.39 -4.72
C GLY A 36 -4.15 8.27 -4.23
N CYS A 37 -3.00 7.67 -3.92
CA CYS A 37 -1.79 8.43 -3.70
C CYS A 37 -1.36 9.09 -5.01
N THR A 38 -1.67 10.36 -5.21
CA THR A 38 -1.44 11.10 -6.45
C THR A 38 -0.43 12.20 -6.25
N THR A 39 0.52 12.34 -7.17
CA THR A 39 1.41 13.50 -7.23
C THR A 39 0.66 14.75 -7.63
N ASN A 40 1.05 15.88 -7.04
CA ASN A 40 0.55 17.18 -7.46
C ASN A 40 1.62 17.80 -8.36
N PRO A 41 1.26 18.42 -9.50
CA PRO A 41 2.25 19.00 -10.43
C PRO A 41 3.16 20.07 -9.82
N GLU A 42 2.75 20.69 -8.70
CA GLU A 42 3.45 21.83 -8.11
C GLU A 42 4.45 21.47 -7.00
N THR A 43 4.33 20.31 -6.35
CA THR A 43 5.10 20.02 -5.14
C THR A 43 5.40 18.53 -5.00
N ASP A 44 6.58 18.12 -5.49
CA ASP A 44 7.34 16.96 -5.00
C ASP A 44 6.61 15.59 -5.07
N PRO A 45 7.28 14.43 -4.85
CA PRO A 45 6.64 13.14 -5.04
C PRO A 45 5.57 12.93 -3.96
N ALA A 46 4.42 12.38 -4.36
CA ALA A 46 3.35 12.10 -3.44
C ALA A 46 3.78 11.00 -2.47
N LYS A 47 3.71 11.33 -1.19
CA LYS A 47 4.02 10.41 -0.10
C LYS A 47 2.74 10.08 0.62
N CYS A 48 2.38 8.80 0.63
CA CYS A 48 1.25 8.31 1.38
C CYS A 48 1.72 7.20 2.31
N SER A 49 1.12 7.12 3.49
CA SER A 49 1.38 6.02 4.39
C SER A 49 0.07 5.50 4.95
N SER A 50 0.00 4.19 5.15
CA SER A 50 -1.16 3.54 5.75
C SER A 50 -0.74 2.37 6.62
N GLY A 51 -1.51 2.18 7.70
CA GLY A 51 -1.30 1.10 8.66
C GLY A 51 -2.08 -0.14 8.26
N PHE A 52 -1.40 -1.28 8.17
CA PHE A 52 -2.01 -2.58 7.90
C PHE A 52 -1.80 -3.53 9.07
N ASN A 53 -2.78 -4.41 9.32
CA ASN A 53 -2.66 -5.40 10.38
C ASN A 53 -1.59 -6.45 10.05
N ASN A 54 -0.99 -7.03 11.08
CA ASN A 54 -0.09 -8.16 10.92
C ASN A 54 -0.82 -9.33 10.22
N GLY A 55 -0.11 -10.05 9.35
CA GLY A 55 -0.65 -11.09 8.48
C GLY A 55 -1.40 -10.59 7.24
N THR A 56 -1.46 -9.27 6.98
CA THR A 56 -2.21 -8.74 5.83
C THR A 56 -1.37 -8.83 4.54
N LEU A 57 -1.95 -9.38 3.48
CA LEU A 57 -1.40 -9.29 2.14
C LEU A 57 -1.91 -8.01 1.46
N VAL A 58 -1.03 -7.03 1.29
CA VAL A 58 -1.34 -5.75 0.64
C VAL A 58 -0.97 -5.83 -0.84
N THR A 59 -1.95 -5.63 -1.70
CA THR A 59 -1.78 -5.52 -3.15
C THR A 59 -1.84 -4.05 -3.54
N LEU A 60 -0.71 -3.47 -3.95
CA LEU A 60 -0.62 -2.12 -4.49
C LEU A 60 -0.79 -2.14 -6.00
N THR A 61 -1.58 -1.22 -6.54
CA THR A 61 -1.78 -1.03 -7.98
C THR A 61 -1.42 0.41 -8.33
N ALA A 62 -0.50 0.58 -9.28
CA ALA A 62 -0.18 1.89 -9.84
C ALA A 62 -0.95 2.11 -11.15
N THR A 63 -1.60 3.27 -11.26
CA THR A 63 -2.31 3.69 -12.46
C THR A 63 -1.64 4.96 -12.96
N PRO A 64 -0.84 4.90 -14.05
CA PRO A 64 -0.24 6.09 -14.63
C PRO A 64 -1.32 6.96 -15.29
N ASP A 65 -1.13 8.28 -15.26
CA ASP A 65 -2.01 9.22 -15.94
C ASP A 65 -1.77 9.22 -17.47
N SER A 66 -2.67 9.84 -18.23
CA SER A 66 -2.55 9.93 -19.69
C SER A 66 -1.22 10.58 -20.10
N GLY A 67 -0.48 9.90 -20.97
CA GLY A 67 0.86 10.33 -21.43
C GLY A 67 2.02 9.88 -20.54
N TYR A 68 1.74 9.24 -19.40
CA TYR A 68 2.75 8.64 -18.53
C TYR A 68 2.76 7.13 -18.67
N VAL A 69 3.94 6.54 -18.44
CA VAL A 69 4.13 5.09 -18.46
C VAL A 69 4.66 4.68 -17.10
N PHE A 70 4.04 3.66 -16.51
CA PHE A 70 4.59 3.01 -15.33
C PHE A 70 5.89 2.32 -15.71
N THR A 71 6.99 2.70 -15.06
CA THR A 71 8.33 2.19 -15.39
C THR A 71 8.67 0.96 -14.55
N ASP A 72 8.66 1.10 -13.24
CA ASP A 72 8.97 0.02 -12.30
C ASP A 72 8.50 0.36 -10.88
N TRP A 73 8.37 -0.68 -10.05
CA TRP A 73 8.29 -0.54 -8.61
C TRP A 73 9.69 -0.59 -7.99
N GLN A 74 9.94 0.21 -6.96
CA GLN A 74 11.21 0.20 -6.22
C GLN A 74 11.04 -0.36 -4.80
N GLY A 75 12.16 -0.67 -4.14
CA GLY A 75 12.18 -1.17 -2.76
C GLY A 75 11.68 -2.61 -2.65
N THR A 76 10.76 -2.87 -1.73
CA THR A 76 10.19 -4.21 -1.46
C THR A 76 9.54 -4.86 -2.68
N CYS A 77 9.07 -4.03 -3.62
CA CYS A 77 8.38 -4.44 -4.83
C CYS A 77 9.32 -4.59 -6.05
N SER A 78 10.63 -4.32 -5.87
CA SER A 78 11.57 -4.31 -6.98
C SER A 78 11.64 -5.69 -7.65
N GLY A 79 11.46 -5.71 -8.97
CA GLY A 79 11.46 -6.95 -9.75
C GLY A 79 10.16 -7.78 -9.66
N GLN A 80 9.11 -7.33 -8.98
CA GLN A 80 7.79 -7.98 -9.02
C GLN A 80 6.97 -7.66 -10.28
N VAL A 81 7.50 -6.82 -11.17
CA VAL A 81 6.77 -6.30 -12.33
C VAL A 81 6.82 -7.23 -13.53
N SER A 82 5.66 -7.33 -14.18
CA SER A 82 5.56 -7.60 -15.61
C SER A 82 5.12 -6.28 -16.26
N GLN A 83 5.72 -5.86 -17.38
CA GLN A 83 5.46 -4.55 -18.03
C GLN A 83 3.97 -4.26 -18.33
N THR A 84 3.11 -5.27 -18.21
CA THR A 84 1.66 -5.22 -18.44
C THR A 84 0.83 -5.21 -17.16
N SER A 85 1.44 -5.33 -15.98
CA SER A 85 0.73 -5.38 -14.69
C SER A 85 1.45 -4.53 -13.64
N PRO A 86 0.97 -3.31 -13.36
CA PRO A 86 1.57 -2.40 -12.37
C PRO A 86 1.14 -2.80 -10.94
N ILE A 87 1.25 -4.09 -10.61
CA ILE A 87 0.83 -4.66 -9.33
C ILE A 87 2.06 -5.00 -8.50
N CYS A 88 2.10 -4.50 -7.27
CA CYS A 88 3.04 -4.97 -6.25
C CYS A 88 2.28 -5.71 -5.14
N ARG A 89 2.84 -6.81 -4.63
CA ARG A 89 2.26 -7.56 -3.51
C ARG A 89 3.25 -7.62 -2.36
N ILE A 90 2.86 -6.98 -1.26
CA ILE A 90 3.64 -6.91 -0.02
C ILE A 90 2.90 -7.72 1.04
N SER A 91 3.62 -8.60 1.73
CA SER A 91 3.10 -9.30 2.89
C SER A 91 3.58 -8.61 4.16
N VAL A 92 2.63 -8.27 5.04
CA VAL A 92 2.89 -7.59 6.30
C VAL A 92 2.89 -8.64 7.41
N PHE A 93 4.03 -9.01 7.96
CA PHE A 93 4.15 -9.96 9.07
C PHE A 93 5.33 -9.63 9.98
#